data_AF-A0A9J6AZG7-F1
#
_entry.id   AF-A0A9J6AZG7-F1
#
_cell.length_a   1.000
_cell.length_b   1.000
_cell.length_c   1.000
_cell.angle_alpha   90.00
_cell.angle_beta   90.00
_cell.angle_gamma   90.00
#
_symmetry.space_group_name_H-M   'P 1'
#
loop_
_entity.id
_entity.type
_entity.pdbx_description
1 polymer ?
#
loop_
_entity_poly.entity_id
_entity_poly.type
_entity_poly.pdbx_seq_one_letter_code
_entity_poly.pdbx_strand_id
1 'polypeptide(L)'
;MATTSTLEESFKENPQSLQHILPIDFHSIQEVPNSHLWPNINNSPISHDEKNPNVPIIDLLAPNVVELIGHACKTWGIFQKVKVMRSTTGATGYGTARITPFFSKFMWHEGFTIMDSPLDHAMELWPHDHQFFCDVMENYQKEDESSILPTLAAYPELLTTISRTFN
;
A
#
# COMPACT_ATOMS: atom_id res chain seq x y z
N MET A 1 -8.78 15.20 29.32
CA MET A 1 -8.69 15.43 27.87
C MET A 1 -7.87 14.28 27.32
N ALA A 2 -8.49 13.36 26.60
CA ALA A 2 -7.75 12.30 25.92
C ALA A 2 -7.12 12.94 24.68
N THR A 3 -5.80 13.00 24.62
CA THR A 3 -5.08 13.32 23.39
C THR A 3 -5.33 12.16 22.44
N THR A 4 -6.08 12.39 21.36
CA THR A 4 -6.15 11.47 20.23
C THR A 4 -4.78 11.51 19.56
N SER A 5 -3.93 10.54 19.87
CA SER A 5 -2.71 10.32 19.09
C SER A 5 -3.10 9.88 17.69
N THR A 6 -2.35 10.32 16.69
CA THR A 6 -2.59 9.86 15.32
C THR A 6 -2.21 8.39 15.22
N LEU A 7 -2.81 7.67 14.27
CA LEU A 7 -2.48 6.27 14.04
C LEU A 7 -0.98 6.10 13.69
N GLU A 8 -0.37 7.09 13.05
CA GLU A 8 1.06 7.10 12.76
C GLU A 8 1.92 7.19 14.04
N GLU A 9 1.53 8.00 15.02
CA GLU A 9 2.21 8.08 16.32
C GLU A 9 2.17 6.75 17.05
N SER A 10 1.02 6.06 17.04
CA SER A 10 0.90 4.72 17.64
C SER A 10 1.86 3.71 17.00
N PHE A 11 2.04 3.75 15.68
CA PHE A 11 3.01 2.89 14.98
C PHE A 11 4.47 3.23 15.31
N LYS A 12 4.79 4.50 15.58
CA LYS A 12 6.13 4.93 16.03
C LYS A 12 6.43 4.45 17.44
N GLU A 13 5.44 4.50 18.33
CA GLU A 13 5.59 4.08 19.74
C GLU A 13 5.62 2.55 19.92
N ASN A 14 4.99 1.79 19.01
CA ASN A 14 4.94 0.33 19.08
C ASN A 14 5.46 -0.35 17.79
N PRO A 15 6.79 -0.39 17.57
CA PRO A 15 7.38 -0.95 16.35
C PRO A 15 7.20 -2.48 16.29
N GLN A 16 6.41 -2.95 15.31
CA GLN A 16 6.22 -4.38 15.04
C GLN A 16 7.43 -5.01 14.34
N SER A 17 7.63 -6.32 14.55
CA SER A 17 8.66 -7.13 13.89
C SER A 17 8.57 -7.03 12.36
N LEU A 18 9.66 -6.59 11.73
CA LEU A 18 9.75 -6.19 10.32
C LEU A 18 9.74 -7.35 9.32
N GLN A 19 9.79 -8.60 9.79
CA GLN A 19 9.94 -9.78 8.94
C GLN A 19 8.77 -9.98 7.95
N HIS A 20 7.61 -9.37 8.24
CA HIS A 20 6.39 -9.47 7.43
C HIS A 20 6.09 -8.21 6.60
N ILE A 21 6.95 -7.19 6.68
CA ILE A 21 6.70 -5.86 6.08
C ILE A 21 7.53 -5.65 4.82
N LEU A 22 8.60 -6.45 4.64
CA LEU A 22 9.38 -6.45 3.42
C LEU A 22 8.62 -7.16 2.30
N PRO A 23 8.53 -6.54 1.11
CA PRO A 23 8.04 -7.23 -0.09
C PRO A 23 8.84 -8.51 -0.34
N ILE A 24 8.18 -9.50 -0.94
CA ILE A 24 8.87 -10.70 -1.41
C ILE A 24 9.88 -10.29 -2.49
N ASP A 25 11.13 -10.66 -2.28
CA ASP A 25 12.15 -10.56 -3.32
C ASP A 25 12.04 -11.75 -4.27
N PHE A 26 11.43 -11.52 -5.44
CA PHE A 26 11.25 -12.52 -6.49
C PHE A 26 12.56 -13.09 -7.04
N HIS A 27 13.69 -12.40 -6.86
CA HIS A 27 15.00 -12.88 -7.32
C HIS A 27 15.65 -13.85 -6.34
N SER A 28 15.22 -13.85 -5.08
CA SER A 28 15.80 -14.66 -4.00
C SER A 28 14.97 -15.89 -3.66
N ILE A 29 13.70 -15.97 -4.09
CA ILE A 29 12.82 -17.11 -3.77
C ILE A 29 12.93 -18.24 -4.79
N GLN A 30 13.10 -19.47 -4.29
CA GLN A 30 13.05 -20.69 -5.10
C GLN A 30 11.61 -21.21 -5.24
N GLU A 31 10.79 -21.02 -4.20
CA GLU A 31 9.39 -21.42 -4.14
C GLU A 31 8.55 -20.35 -3.42
N VAL A 32 7.27 -20.26 -3.77
CA VAL A 32 6.33 -19.31 -3.15
C VAL A 32 6.08 -19.72 -1.68
N PRO A 33 6.22 -18.80 -0.70
CA PRO A 33 5.97 -19.13 0.70
C PRO A 33 4.54 -19.60 0.98
N ASN A 34 4.38 -20.52 1.95
CA ASN A 34 3.07 -21.04 2.38
C ASN A 34 2.07 -19.95 2.83
N SER A 35 2.56 -18.79 3.28
CA SER A 35 1.73 -17.62 3.61
C SER A 35 0.99 -17.04 2.40
N HIS A 36 1.50 -17.24 1.19
CA HIS A 36 0.97 -16.74 -0.08
C HIS A 36 0.27 -17.83 -0.92
N LEU A 37 0.23 -19.08 -0.43
CA LEU A 37 -0.54 -20.15 -1.04
C LEU A 37 -2.01 -20.05 -0.61
N TRP A 38 -2.85 -19.58 -1.53
CA TRP A 38 -4.29 -19.53 -1.36
C TRP A 38 -4.91 -20.89 -1.77
N PRO A 39 -5.98 -21.36 -1.09
CA PRO A 39 -6.66 -22.59 -1.47
C PRO A 39 -7.06 -22.53 -2.95
N ASN A 40 -6.84 -23.62 -3.67
CA ASN A 40 -6.89 -23.63 -5.12
C ASN A 40 -8.29 -23.30 -5.66
N ILE A 41 -8.49 -22.04 -6.06
CA ILE A 41 -9.70 -21.58 -6.76
C ILE A 41 -9.51 -21.90 -8.24
N ASN A 42 -9.36 -23.18 -8.57
CA ASN A 42 -9.29 -23.63 -9.95
C ASN A 42 -10.60 -23.23 -10.65
N ASN A 43 -10.53 -22.31 -11.63
CA ASN A 43 -11.35 -22.29 -12.85
C ASN A 43 -10.99 -21.12 -13.79
N SER A 44 -9.75 -20.63 -13.80
CA SER A 44 -9.33 -19.70 -14.87
C SER A 44 -8.26 -20.36 -15.75
N PRO A 45 -8.47 -20.47 -17.07
CA PRO A 45 -7.50 -21.10 -17.95
C PRO A 45 -6.25 -20.23 -18.03
N ILE A 46 -5.14 -20.72 -17.47
CA ILE A 46 -3.81 -20.13 -17.64
C ILE A 46 -3.37 -20.43 -19.07
N SER A 47 -3.46 -19.45 -19.97
CA SER A 47 -2.86 -19.56 -21.30
C SER A 47 -1.34 -19.50 -21.14
N HIS A 48 -0.68 -20.64 -21.30
CA HIS A 48 0.78 -20.70 -21.49
C HIS A 48 1.10 -20.12 -22.88
N ASP A 49 1.31 -18.81 -22.95
CA ASP A 49 1.98 -18.20 -24.11
C ASP A 49 3.47 -18.05 -23.76
N GLU A 50 4.32 -18.82 -24.45
CA GLU A 50 5.76 -18.99 -24.22
C GLU A 50 6.62 -17.76 -24.58
N LYS A 51 6.00 -16.59 -24.77
CA LYS A 51 6.74 -15.33 -24.95
C LYS A 51 6.88 -14.67 -23.61
N ASN A 52 7.90 -15.04 -22.84
CA ASN A 52 8.23 -14.40 -21.57
C ASN A 52 8.62 -12.93 -21.83
N PRO A 53 7.69 -11.95 -21.72
CA PRO A 53 8.02 -10.58 -22.01
C PRO A 53 8.58 -10.05 -20.70
N ASN A 54 9.91 -10.00 -20.60
CA ASN A 54 10.60 -9.57 -19.40
C ASN A 54 9.91 -8.30 -18.86
N VAL A 55 9.22 -8.43 -17.71
CA VAL A 55 8.35 -7.38 -17.17
C VAL A 55 9.21 -6.14 -16.93
N PRO A 56 8.81 -4.95 -17.41
CA PRO A 56 9.66 -3.76 -17.31
C PRO A 56 9.90 -3.38 -15.85
N ILE A 57 11.16 -3.07 -15.52
CA ILE A 57 11.56 -2.47 -14.23
C ILE A 57 11.59 -0.96 -14.42
N ILE A 58 10.86 -0.22 -13.60
CA ILE A 58 10.76 1.24 -13.65
C ILE A 58 11.35 1.84 -12.37
N ASP A 59 12.33 2.71 -12.54
CA ASP A 59 12.81 3.60 -11.48
C ASP A 59 11.80 4.73 -11.29
N LEU A 60 11.20 4.80 -10.10
CA LEU A 60 10.21 5.83 -9.80
C LEU A 60 10.82 7.23 -9.70
N LEU A 61 12.14 7.32 -9.61
CA LEU A 61 12.89 8.57 -9.60
C LEU A 61 13.32 9.01 -11.02
N ALA A 62 12.94 8.28 -12.07
CA ALA A 62 13.25 8.67 -13.44
C ALA A 62 12.48 9.96 -13.81
N PRO A 63 13.12 10.91 -14.51
CA PRO A 63 12.50 12.20 -14.89
C PRO A 63 11.27 12.04 -15.81
N ASN A 64 11.11 10.87 -16.43
CA ASN A 64 9.98 10.51 -17.30
C ASN A 64 9.14 9.35 -16.73
N VAL A 65 9.13 9.16 -15.41
CA VAL A 65 8.43 8.04 -14.73
C VAL A 65 6.96 7.90 -15.13
N VAL A 66 6.24 9.01 -15.32
CA VAL A 66 4.81 8.99 -15.71
C VAL A 66 4.61 8.36 -17.09
N GLU A 67 5.45 8.72 -18.07
CA GLU A 67 5.40 8.14 -19.41
C GLU A 67 5.79 6.66 -19.40
N LEU A 68 6.82 6.31 -18.63
CA LEU A 68 7.30 4.94 -18.48
C LEU A 68 6.21 4.04 -17.87
N ILE A 69 5.55 4.49 -16.80
CA ILE A 69 4.41 3.80 -16.17
C ILE A 69 3.27 3.67 -17.18
N GLY A 70 2.92 4.77 -17.86
CA GLY A 70 1.85 4.77 -18.85
C GLY A 70 2.09 3.78 -20.00
N HIS A 71 3.32 3.71 -20.51
CA HIS A 71 3.72 2.74 -21.52
C HIS A 71 3.69 1.32 -20.98
N ALA A 72 4.18 1.09 -19.76
CA ALA A 72 4.18 -0.23 -19.17
C ALA A 72 2.77 -0.78 -18.90
N CYS A 73 1.87 0.05 -18.39
CA CYS A 73 0.46 -0.30 -18.22
C CYS A 73 -0.21 -0.67 -19.55
N LYS A 74 0.08 0.07 -20.63
CA LYS A 74 -0.50 -0.20 -21.96
C LYS A 74 0.02 -1.48 -22.60
N THR A 75 1.30 -1.78 -22.43
CA THR A 75 1.96 -2.87 -23.17
C THR A 75 2.00 -4.19 -22.36
N TRP A 76 2.15 -4.14 -21.03
CA TRP A 76 2.26 -5.34 -20.18
C TRP A 76 1.16 -5.45 -19.12
N GLY A 77 0.50 -4.35 -18.74
CA GLY A 77 -0.46 -4.34 -17.63
C GLY A 77 0.17 -4.51 -16.24
N ILE A 78 1.47 -4.80 -16.17
CA ILE A 78 2.26 -4.95 -14.94
C ILE A 78 3.68 -4.41 -15.17
N PHE A 79 4.31 -3.92 -14.10
CA PHE A 79 5.72 -3.49 -14.08
C PHE A 79 6.30 -3.69 -12.68
N GLN A 80 7.62 -3.86 -12.61
CA GLN A 80 8.36 -3.88 -11.37
C GLN A 80 8.80 -2.45 -11.02
N LYS A 81 8.77 -2.11 -9.72
CA LYS A 81 9.19 -0.80 -9.22
C LYS A 81 10.49 -0.96 -8.43
N VAL A 82 11.39 0.02 -8.52
CA VAL A 82 12.62 0.08 -7.69
C VAL A 82 12.67 1.37 -6.89
N LYS A 83 13.13 1.24 -5.63
CA LYS A 83 13.43 2.32 -4.65
C LYS A 83 12.29 3.24 -4.21
N VAL A 84 11.35 2.75 -3.40
CA VAL A 84 10.55 3.62 -2.49
C VAL A 84 10.14 2.85 -1.23
N MET A 85 11.03 2.14 -0.54
CA MET A 85 10.61 1.37 0.64
C MET A 85 10.19 2.31 1.78
N ARG A 86 9.05 2.05 2.43
CA ARG A 86 8.64 2.77 3.64
C ARG A 86 9.73 2.70 4.71
N SER A 87 9.80 3.72 5.57
CA SER A 87 10.56 3.63 6.81
C SER A 87 10.05 2.47 7.68
N THR A 88 10.95 1.76 8.35
CA THR A 88 10.61 0.64 9.25
C THR A 88 9.76 1.07 10.43
N THR A 89 9.81 2.35 10.81
CA THR A 89 9.04 2.95 11.91
C THR A 89 7.87 3.82 11.42
N GLY A 90 7.82 4.14 10.11
CA GLY A 90 6.74 4.91 9.51
C GLY A 90 5.57 4.03 9.05
N ALA A 91 4.36 4.59 9.09
CA ALA A 91 3.19 3.93 8.53
C ALA A 91 3.03 4.20 7.03
N THR A 92 3.40 5.41 6.61
CA THR A 92 3.36 5.89 5.22
C THR A 92 4.54 5.37 4.39
N GLY A 93 4.30 5.09 3.11
CA GLY A 93 5.29 4.61 2.14
C GLY A 93 4.93 3.28 1.48
N TYR A 94 5.82 2.79 0.61
CA TYR A 94 5.62 1.53 -0.11
C TYR A 94 5.94 0.30 0.74
N GLY A 95 5.10 -0.73 0.63
CA GLY A 95 5.41 -2.09 1.07
C GLY A 95 4.15 -2.90 1.39
N THR A 96 4.31 -3.91 2.25
CA THR A 96 3.19 -4.76 2.71
C THR A 96 2.35 -4.05 3.77
N ALA A 97 1.02 -4.03 3.63
CA ALA A 97 0.13 -3.29 4.53
C ALA A 97 0.37 -3.64 6.02
N ARG A 98 0.33 -2.64 6.91
CA ARG A 98 0.56 -2.83 8.37
C ARG A 98 -0.47 -3.76 9.03
N ILE A 99 -1.60 -4.02 8.37
CA ILE A 99 -2.62 -4.97 8.83
C ILE A 99 -2.26 -6.44 8.57
N THR A 100 -1.23 -6.71 7.75
CA THR A 100 -0.85 -8.07 7.35
C THR A 100 -0.62 -9.04 8.51
N PRO A 101 -0.02 -8.65 9.66
CA PRO A 101 0.14 -9.54 10.80
C PRO A 101 -1.17 -10.08 11.40
N PHE A 102 -2.32 -9.43 11.13
CA PHE A 102 -3.63 -9.89 11.60
C PHE A 102 -4.23 -11.01 10.72
N PHE A 103 -3.58 -11.36 9.60
CA PHE A 103 -4.05 -12.39 8.68
C PHE A 103 -3.07 -13.57 8.64
N SER A 104 -3.59 -14.79 8.73
CA SER A 104 -2.80 -16.02 8.59
C SER A 104 -2.37 -16.31 7.14
N LYS A 105 -3.00 -15.64 6.17
CA LYS A 105 -2.68 -15.69 4.73
C LYS A 105 -2.41 -14.29 4.23
N PHE A 106 -1.28 -14.12 3.57
CA PHE A 106 -0.85 -12.84 3.05
C PHE A 106 -1.42 -12.66 1.65
N MET A 107 -1.90 -11.45 1.38
CA MET A 107 -2.34 -11.06 0.05
C MET A 107 -1.12 -10.84 -0.86
N TRP A 108 -1.26 -11.14 -2.15
CA TRP A 108 -0.28 -10.80 -3.19
C TRP A 108 -0.36 -9.31 -3.53
N HIS A 109 -0.24 -8.44 -2.54
CA HIS A 109 -0.26 -7.01 -2.75
C HIS A 109 0.94 -6.35 -2.08
N GLU A 110 1.45 -5.35 -2.75
CA GLU A 110 2.27 -4.28 -2.17
C GLU A 110 1.63 -2.97 -2.62
N GLY A 111 1.66 -1.98 -1.74
CA GLY A 111 1.00 -0.71 -2.00
C GLY A 111 1.73 0.43 -1.33
N PHE A 112 1.42 1.64 -1.78
CA PHE A 112 1.83 2.85 -1.08
C PHE A 112 0.72 3.19 -0.08
N THR A 113 1.02 3.08 1.21
CA THR A 113 0.11 3.51 2.27
C THR A 113 0.34 5.00 2.51
N ILE A 114 -0.72 5.81 2.57
CA ILE A 114 -0.65 7.20 3.04
C ILE A 114 -1.46 7.28 4.33
N MET A 115 -0.76 7.55 5.42
CA MET A 115 -1.34 7.93 6.70
C MET A 115 -1.15 9.43 6.84
N ASP A 116 -2.24 10.13 7.17
CA ASP A 116 -2.28 11.59 7.29
C ASP A 116 -2.00 12.33 5.95
N SER A 117 -1.37 13.51 6.00
CA SER A 117 -1.18 14.35 4.82
C SER A 117 -0.25 13.67 3.80
N PRO A 118 -0.61 13.67 2.50
CA PRO A 118 0.27 13.13 1.46
C PRO A 118 1.50 14.03 1.21
N LEU A 119 1.51 15.27 1.69
CA LEU A 119 2.43 16.31 1.24
C LEU A 119 3.90 15.95 1.41
N ASP A 120 4.32 15.62 2.64
CA ASP A 120 5.74 15.37 2.95
C ASP A 120 6.32 14.23 2.09
N HIS A 121 5.51 13.19 1.87
CA HIS A 121 5.92 12.01 1.10
C HIS A 121 5.84 12.23 -0.41
N ALA A 122 4.82 12.96 -0.87
CA ALA A 122 4.69 13.34 -2.27
C ALA A 122 5.80 14.32 -2.67
N MET A 123 6.22 15.23 -1.77
CA MET A 123 7.37 16.11 -1.97
C MET A 123 8.69 15.35 -2.07
N GLU A 124 8.88 14.27 -1.31
CA GLU A 124 10.06 13.42 -1.43
C GLU A 124 10.12 12.72 -2.80
N LEU A 125 8.97 12.26 -3.30
CA LEU A 125 8.87 11.52 -4.56
C LEU A 125 8.87 12.42 -5.81
N TRP A 126 8.12 13.52 -5.76
CA TRP A 126 7.90 14.46 -6.85
C TRP A 126 8.11 15.90 -6.36
N PRO A 127 9.36 16.32 -6.06
CA PRO A 127 9.65 17.63 -5.47
C PRO A 127 9.11 18.82 -6.28
N HIS A 128 8.90 18.63 -7.58
CA HIS A 128 8.48 19.68 -8.50
C HIS A 128 7.06 19.48 -9.07
N ASP A 129 6.37 18.38 -8.75
CA ASP A 129 5.07 18.03 -9.35
C ASP A 129 4.14 17.25 -8.39
N HIS A 130 4.29 17.45 -7.07
CA HIS A 130 3.49 16.77 -6.05
C HIS A 130 2.09 17.38 -5.86
N GLN A 131 1.90 18.65 -6.22
CA GLN A 131 0.69 19.41 -5.87
C GLN A 131 -0.59 18.73 -6.41
N PHE A 132 -0.58 18.32 -7.68
CA PHE A 132 -1.74 17.67 -8.28
C PHE A 132 -2.12 16.37 -7.55
N PHE A 133 -1.11 15.57 -7.18
CA PHE A 133 -1.33 14.35 -6.40
C PHE A 133 -1.91 14.65 -5.02
N CYS A 134 -1.34 15.63 -4.31
CA CYS A 134 -1.84 16.05 -3.00
C CYS A 134 -3.30 16.52 -3.07
N ASP A 135 -3.64 17.37 -4.04
CA ASP A 135 -4.99 17.90 -4.21
C ASP A 135 -6.01 16.77 -4.43
N VAL A 136 -5.68 15.78 -5.27
CA VAL A 136 -6.55 14.62 -5.53
C VAL A 136 -6.75 13.78 -4.28
N MET A 137 -5.67 13.47 -3.56
CA MET A 137 -5.74 12.62 -2.36
C MET A 137 -6.47 13.29 -1.21
N GLU A 138 -6.25 14.59 -0.98
CA GLU A 138 -6.95 15.34 0.06
C GLU A 138 -8.44 15.48 -0.23
N ASN A 139 -8.83 15.70 -1.50
CA ASN A 139 -10.24 15.74 -1.87
C ASN A 139 -10.91 14.39 -1.66
N TYR A 140 -10.25 13.29 -2.05
CA TYR A 140 -10.75 11.95 -1.81
C TYR A 140 -10.95 11.66 -0.32
N GLN A 141 -9.96 12.00 0.53
CA GLN A 141 -10.06 11.84 1.99
C GLN A 141 -11.26 12.62 2.57
N LYS A 142 -11.45 13.88 2.15
CA LYS A 142 -12.59 14.71 2.60
C LYS A 142 -13.94 14.13 2.20
N GLU A 143 -14.05 13.62 0.98
CA GLU A 143 -15.29 12.99 0.49
C GLU A 143 -15.63 11.71 1.26
N ASP A 144 -14.62 10.87 1.53
CA ASP A 144 -14.78 9.64 2.29
C ASP A 144 -15.18 9.93 3.75
N GLU A 145 -14.47 10.87 4.41
CA GLU A 145 -14.81 11.33 5.77
C GLU A 145 -16.23 11.89 5.84
N SER A 146 -16.61 12.77 4.90
CA SER A 146 -17.97 13.32 4.85
C SER A 146 -19.04 12.25 4.68
N SER A 147 -18.72 11.13 4.03
CA SER A 147 -19.66 10.04 3.76
C SER A 147 -19.82 9.11 4.97
N ILE A 148 -18.76 8.88 5.76
CA ILE A 148 -18.80 7.97 6.92
C ILE A 148 -19.28 8.64 8.20
N LEU A 149 -19.08 9.96 8.37
CA LEU A 149 -19.42 10.68 9.60
C LEU A 149 -20.91 10.53 10.01
N PRO A 150 -21.90 10.61 9.10
CA PRO A 150 -23.30 10.38 9.44
C PRO A 150 -23.57 8.95 9.95
N THR A 151 -22.89 7.95 9.37
CA THR A 151 -23.02 6.54 9.78
C THR A 151 -22.43 6.33 11.16
N LEU A 152 -21.26 6.90 11.45
CA LEU A 152 -20.63 6.81 12.77
C LEU A 152 -21.46 7.51 13.85
N ALA A 153 -22.09 8.65 13.52
CA ALA A 153 -23.00 9.36 14.42
C ALA A 153 -24.30 8.58 14.68
N ALA A 154 -24.82 7.84 13.69
CA ALA A 154 -26.02 7.02 13.83
C ALA A 154 -25.78 5.72 14.63
N TYR A 155 -24.54 5.24 14.68
CA TYR A 155 -24.17 3.99 15.34
C TYR A 155 -22.93 4.16 16.26
N PRO A 156 -23.07 4.81 17.43
CA PRO A 156 -21.94 5.06 18.35
C PRO A 156 -21.30 3.78 18.91
N GLU A 157 -22.05 2.68 18.96
CA GLU A 157 -21.52 1.36 19.33
C GLU A 157 -20.48 0.84 18.32
N LEU A 158 -20.61 1.21 17.04
CA LEU A 158 -19.69 0.82 15.96
C LEU A 158 -18.30 1.44 16.17
N LEU A 159 -18.23 2.70 16.62
CA LEU A 159 -16.97 3.35 17.02
C LEU A 159 -16.30 2.62 18.20
N THR A 160 -17.09 2.13 19.14
CA THR A 160 -16.61 1.40 20.31
C THR A 160 -16.07 0.02 19.91
N THR A 161 -16.75 -0.67 18.97
CA THR A 161 -16.29 -1.92 18.38
C THR A 161 -15.01 -1.75 17.58
N ILE A 162 -14.91 -0.71 16.74
CA ILE A 162 -13.71 -0.41 15.96
C ILE A 162 -12.54 -0.10 16.90
N SER A 163 -12.74 0.74 17.91
CA SER A 163 -11.69 1.11 18.88
C SER A 163 -11.19 -0.08 19.70
N ARG A 164 -12.02 -1.09 19.96
CA ARG A 164 -11.62 -2.35 20.61
C ARG A 164 -10.94 -3.35 19.69
N THR A 165 -11.20 -3.26 18.39
CA THR A 165 -10.64 -4.19 17.41
C THR A 165 -9.22 -3.77 17.00
N PHE A 166 -8.91 -2.47 17.11
CA PHE A 166 -7.64 -1.88 16.69
C PHE A 166 -6.73 -1.37 17.84
N ASN A 167 -7.13 -1.57 19.11
CA ASN A 167 -6.25 -1.47 20.29
C ASN A 167 -6.00 -2.88 20.85
#